data_AF-A0A830GTV8-F1
#
_entry.id   AF-A0A830GTV8-F1
#
_cell.length_a   1.000
_cell.length_b   1.000
_cell.length_c   1.000
_cell.angle_alpha   90.00
_cell.angle_beta   90.00
_cell.angle_gamma   90.00
#
_symmetry.space_group_name_H-M   'P 1'
#
loop_
_entity.id
_entity.type
_entity.pdbx_description
1 polymer ?
#
loop_
_entity_poly.entity_id
_entity_poly.type
_entity_poly.pdbx_seq_one_letter_code
_entity_poly.pdbx_strand_id
1 'polypeptide(L)'
;MENDLPFSEVVKVFEAIEATTQRTVMAKLLSSIFKEAPPQAMDKVVYILLGQLRPDWEGVELGVGEKLAMRAISTASGLPFKKVEETYKKLGDLGEAARQVMSMKGASTILDYFGAKRSRALTVGEVYESLMNVAKASGEGAQDAKVRLLSSLFAAASPDEAKYIARFIVGKLRLGVADMTVLDSLSDVFNVPKESLEKAYHVHPDLGHIARLLAERGRDALAELRVTPGIPIQPMLAERLSSSKEILGKLGGIAICEYKYDGERAQIHRRGDSVRIFSRRLEDITHEYPDVVGYVMEAMESRDFVVEGEIVTVDPDTGEIKPFQELMHRKRKHDIKEAVEEYPVEVFLFDAIYMDGVDLTDLPLIDRKRALWGAMKPHPKVHHATWRLLDDPAETDKFFLEAISNDCEGIMCKSVKRDSIYELGARGWLWIKYKRDYKSELTDTLDLAVVGAFWGRGRRAGLYGALLLAAYDPDTDQFYTVAKVGSGFTDEDLKKLPEMLDQYKLPHKHPRVVSKMEPDVWFVPGLVIEVIGAEITQSPIHTCCMDPKAGTGLAIRFPRFTGRYRTDKSPEQATTVREVMEMFRNQKKIGEQSIDESI
;
A
#
# COMPACT_ATOMS: atom_id res chain seq x y z
N MET A 1 -20.29 -10.16 29.67
CA MET A 1 -20.23 -10.60 28.25
C MET A 1 -21.38 -11.56 27.91
N GLU A 2 -22.60 -11.36 28.39
CA GLU A 2 -23.70 -12.32 28.15
C GLU A 2 -24.48 -12.08 26.85
N ASN A 3 -24.25 -10.94 26.17
CA ASN A 3 -24.86 -10.56 24.89
C ASN A 3 -23.81 -10.18 23.83
N ASP A 4 -22.78 -11.01 23.62
CA ASP A 4 -21.80 -10.80 22.54
C ASP A 4 -22.05 -11.79 21.40
N LEU A 5 -21.68 -11.40 20.18
CA LEU A 5 -21.90 -12.19 18.97
C LEU A 5 -20.93 -13.39 18.95
N PRO A 6 -21.40 -14.62 18.76
CA PRO A 6 -20.51 -15.77 18.58
C PRO A 6 -19.62 -15.57 17.34
N PHE A 7 -18.32 -15.82 17.48
CA PHE A 7 -17.36 -15.68 16.38
C PHE A 7 -17.66 -16.67 15.23
N SER A 8 -18.28 -17.81 15.55
CA SER A 8 -18.78 -18.76 14.56
C SER A 8 -19.76 -18.15 13.55
N GLU A 9 -20.58 -17.17 13.92
CA GLU A 9 -21.50 -16.51 12.97
C GLU A 9 -20.74 -15.62 11.97
N VAL A 10 -19.68 -14.94 12.43
CA VAL A 10 -18.78 -14.19 11.54
C VAL A 10 -18.04 -15.13 10.59
N VAL A 11 -17.59 -16.29 11.09
CA VAL A 11 -16.91 -17.31 10.27
C VAL A 11 -17.83 -17.87 9.17
N LYS A 12 -19.11 -18.13 9.45
CA LYS A 12 -20.07 -18.55 8.41
C LYS A 12 -20.18 -17.51 7.30
N VAL A 13 -20.22 -16.23 7.66
CA VAL A 13 -20.24 -15.14 6.68
C VAL A 13 -18.93 -15.08 5.88
N PHE A 14 -17.78 -15.30 6.51
CA PHE A 14 -16.51 -15.40 5.79
C PHE A 14 -16.48 -16.55 4.77
N GLU A 15 -16.98 -17.73 5.13
CA GLU A 15 -17.07 -18.86 4.19
C GLU A 15 -18.01 -18.57 3.02
N ALA A 16 -19.17 -17.95 3.30
CA ALA A 16 -20.11 -17.55 2.27
C ALA A 16 -19.54 -16.46 1.34
N ILE A 17 -18.75 -15.53 1.87
CA ILE A 17 -18.05 -14.50 1.08
C ILE A 17 -16.97 -15.12 0.20
N GLU A 18 -16.17 -16.07 0.71
CA GLU A 18 -15.17 -16.78 -0.08
C GLU A 18 -15.76 -17.57 -1.26
N ALA A 19 -17.00 -18.04 -1.11
CA ALA A 19 -17.70 -18.80 -2.12
C ALA A 19 -18.28 -17.94 -3.26
N THR A 20 -18.21 -16.61 -3.17
CA THR A 20 -18.75 -15.68 -4.17
C THR A 20 -17.70 -14.72 -4.70
N THR A 21 -17.88 -14.28 -5.95
CA THR A 21 -17.11 -13.20 -6.58
C THR A 21 -17.94 -11.94 -6.77
N GLN A 22 -19.23 -11.99 -6.45
CA GLN A 22 -20.16 -10.88 -6.67
C GLN A 22 -20.19 -9.94 -5.45
N ARG A 23 -19.69 -8.71 -5.63
CA ARG A 23 -19.68 -7.68 -4.58
C ARG A 23 -21.06 -7.43 -3.97
N THR A 24 -22.13 -7.47 -4.76
CA THR A 24 -23.51 -7.26 -4.29
C THR A 24 -23.98 -8.39 -3.36
N VAL A 25 -23.53 -9.63 -3.60
CA VAL A 25 -23.80 -10.77 -2.72
C VAL A 25 -22.99 -10.62 -1.43
N MET A 26 -21.71 -10.22 -1.53
CA MET A 26 -20.88 -9.94 -0.36
C MET A 26 -21.53 -8.88 0.54
N ALA A 27 -22.01 -7.77 -0.03
CA ALA A 27 -22.70 -6.72 0.72
C ALA A 27 -23.93 -7.26 1.47
N LYS A 28 -24.74 -8.12 0.86
CA LYS A 28 -25.89 -8.74 1.54
C LYS A 28 -25.50 -9.65 2.71
N LEU A 29 -24.40 -10.40 2.57
CA LEU A 29 -23.86 -11.26 3.64
C LEU A 29 -23.27 -10.42 4.79
N LEU A 30 -22.68 -9.26 4.48
CA LEU A 30 -22.26 -8.31 5.50
C LEU A 30 -23.48 -7.66 6.19
N SER A 31 -24.51 -7.28 5.43
CA SER A 31 -25.75 -6.75 6.00
C SER A 31 -26.41 -7.74 6.98
N SER A 32 -26.35 -9.06 6.72
CA SER A 32 -26.93 -10.03 7.65
C SER A 32 -26.20 -10.06 8.99
N ILE A 33 -24.86 -10.04 9.00
CA ILE A 33 -24.12 -10.06 10.27
C ILE A 33 -24.23 -8.73 11.03
N PHE A 34 -24.28 -7.60 10.32
CA PHE A 34 -24.50 -6.29 10.94
C PHE A 34 -25.89 -6.16 11.59
N LYS A 35 -26.92 -6.81 11.05
CA LYS A 35 -28.25 -6.85 11.69
C LYS A 35 -28.28 -7.65 12.99
N GLU A 36 -27.39 -8.62 13.14
CA GLU A 36 -27.30 -9.48 14.32
C GLU A 36 -26.30 -8.96 15.36
N ALA A 37 -25.31 -8.16 14.93
CA ALA A 37 -24.27 -7.64 15.80
C ALA A 37 -24.84 -6.60 16.79
N PRO A 38 -24.67 -6.81 18.11
CA PRO A 38 -25.08 -5.81 19.08
C PRO A 38 -24.13 -4.59 19.03
N PRO A 39 -24.58 -3.40 19.47
CA PRO A 39 -23.80 -2.16 19.27
C PRO A 39 -22.37 -2.22 19.80
N GLN A 40 -22.12 -2.86 20.95
CA GLN A 40 -20.80 -3.03 21.56
C GLN A 40 -19.83 -3.98 20.84
N ALA A 41 -20.33 -4.73 19.85
CA ALA A 41 -19.55 -5.64 19.02
C ALA A 41 -19.43 -5.15 17.57
N MET A 42 -20.23 -4.16 17.16
CA MET A 42 -20.35 -3.70 15.78
C MET A 42 -19.00 -3.22 15.23
N ASP A 43 -18.27 -2.39 15.99
CA ASP A 43 -16.93 -1.93 15.63
C ASP A 43 -15.98 -3.10 15.40
N LYS A 44 -15.93 -4.04 16.32
CA LYS A 44 -15.07 -5.24 16.27
C LYS A 44 -15.40 -6.13 15.08
N VAL A 45 -16.68 -6.34 14.77
CA VAL A 45 -17.12 -7.09 13.59
C VAL A 45 -16.58 -6.42 12.33
N VAL A 46 -16.75 -5.10 12.19
CA VAL A 46 -16.26 -4.34 11.03
C VAL A 46 -14.74 -4.43 10.90
N TYR A 47 -14.00 -4.23 12.00
CA TYR A 47 -12.55 -4.37 12.00
C TYR A 47 -12.09 -5.76 11.56
N ILE A 48 -12.68 -6.80 12.13
CA ILE A 48 -12.38 -8.20 11.80
C ILE A 48 -12.67 -8.50 10.31
N LEU A 49 -13.79 -8.01 9.78
CA LEU A 49 -14.16 -8.18 8.37
C LEU A 49 -13.17 -7.51 7.40
N LEU A 50 -12.63 -6.36 7.80
CA LEU A 50 -11.62 -5.61 7.05
C LEU A 50 -10.20 -6.17 7.24
N GLY A 51 -10.01 -7.13 8.14
CA GLY A 51 -8.69 -7.71 8.41
C GLY A 51 -7.77 -6.81 9.23
N GLN A 52 -8.34 -5.86 9.98
CA GLN A 52 -7.61 -4.89 10.81
C GLN A 52 -8.14 -4.91 12.25
N LEU A 53 -7.40 -4.33 13.20
CA LEU A 53 -7.85 -4.21 14.61
C LEU A 53 -8.31 -2.80 14.94
N ARG A 54 -7.74 -1.80 14.29
CA ARG A 54 -8.05 -0.37 14.39
C ARG A 54 -7.84 0.22 13.00
N PRO A 55 -8.33 1.43 12.70
CA PRO A 55 -7.98 2.08 11.44
C PRO A 55 -6.46 2.30 11.35
N ASP A 56 -5.93 2.27 10.13
CA ASP A 56 -4.48 2.34 9.85
C ASP A 56 -3.77 3.51 10.54
N TRP A 57 -4.46 4.65 10.67
CA TRP A 57 -3.95 5.87 11.29
C TRP A 57 -3.72 5.78 12.81
N GLU A 58 -4.16 4.72 13.48
CA GLU A 58 -3.79 4.42 14.87
C GLU A 58 -2.51 3.58 15.01
N GLY A 59 -1.96 3.05 13.89
CA GLY A 59 -0.70 2.32 13.90
C GLY A 59 -0.72 1.00 14.67
N VAL A 60 -1.89 0.36 14.81
CA VAL A 60 -2.02 -0.91 15.55
C VAL A 60 -1.68 -2.08 14.64
N GLU A 61 -0.45 -2.57 14.77
CA GLU A 61 0.03 -3.77 14.08
C GLU A 61 0.09 -5.01 14.99
N LEU A 62 -0.33 -6.16 14.47
CA LEU A 62 -0.17 -7.43 15.17
C LEU A 62 1.29 -7.86 15.31
N GLY A 63 2.13 -7.56 14.30
CA GLY A 63 3.54 -7.97 14.26
C GLY A 63 3.73 -9.49 14.37
N VAL A 64 2.94 -10.28 13.63
CA VAL A 64 2.98 -11.76 13.64
C VAL A 64 3.32 -12.29 12.24
N GLY A 65 4.51 -12.87 12.11
CA GLY A 65 4.91 -13.57 10.88
C GLY A 65 4.44 -15.03 10.84
N GLU A 66 4.48 -15.64 9.66
CA GLU A 66 4.03 -17.02 9.42
C GLU A 66 4.68 -18.05 10.36
N LYS A 67 5.98 -17.94 10.62
CA LYS A 67 6.70 -18.84 11.55
C LYS A 67 6.18 -18.73 12.98
N LEU A 68 5.87 -17.53 13.45
CA LEU A 68 5.36 -17.30 14.81
C LEU A 68 3.94 -17.86 14.94
N ALA A 69 3.10 -17.64 13.93
CA ALA A 69 1.77 -18.23 13.85
C ALA A 69 1.82 -19.77 13.81
N MET A 70 2.72 -20.38 13.01
CA MET A 70 2.91 -21.83 12.99
C MET A 70 3.38 -22.40 14.35
N ARG A 71 4.24 -21.67 15.08
CA ARG A 71 4.60 -22.04 16.47
C ARG A 71 3.37 -22.06 17.37
N ALA A 72 2.53 -21.02 17.29
CA ALA A 72 1.31 -20.94 18.09
C ALA A 72 0.32 -22.08 17.78
N ILE A 73 0.12 -22.41 16.50
CA ILE A 73 -0.71 -23.54 16.04
C ILE A 73 -0.14 -24.89 16.51
N SER A 74 1.18 -25.07 16.42
CA SER A 74 1.86 -26.28 16.90
C SER A 74 1.62 -26.49 18.40
N THR A 75 1.80 -25.45 19.22
CA THR A 75 1.52 -25.50 20.65
C THR A 75 0.05 -25.76 20.95
N ALA A 76 -0.89 -25.14 20.22
CA ALA A 76 -2.33 -25.32 20.46
C ALA A 76 -2.89 -26.69 20.04
N SER A 77 -2.33 -27.27 18.98
CA SER A 77 -2.72 -28.59 18.46
C SER A 77 -2.01 -29.76 19.15
N GLY A 78 -0.87 -29.51 19.80
CA GLY A 78 0.02 -30.54 20.32
C GLY A 78 0.82 -31.29 19.25
N LEU A 79 0.71 -30.89 17.97
CA LEU A 79 1.43 -31.51 16.86
C LEU A 79 2.82 -30.87 16.66
N PRO A 80 3.83 -31.63 16.22
CA PRO A 80 5.18 -31.09 15.99
C PRO A 80 5.18 -29.95 14.95
N PHE A 81 6.02 -28.92 15.16
CA PHE A 81 6.14 -27.77 14.24
C PHE A 81 6.37 -28.18 12.78
N LYS A 82 7.22 -29.19 12.55
CA LYS A 82 7.51 -29.72 11.21
C LYS A 82 6.25 -30.19 10.48
N LYS A 83 5.28 -30.77 11.19
CA LYS A 83 4.00 -31.20 10.61
C LYS A 83 3.16 -30.01 10.17
N VAL A 84 3.12 -28.95 10.97
CA VAL A 84 2.43 -27.69 10.62
C VAL A 84 3.08 -27.07 9.38
N GLU A 85 4.41 -27.02 9.34
CA GLU A 85 5.17 -26.46 8.22
C GLU A 85 4.95 -27.24 6.91
N GLU A 86 4.97 -28.57 6.97
CA GLU A 86 4.69 -29.43 5.81
C GLU A 86 3.26 -29.22 5.28
N THR A 87 2.27 -29.17 6.16
CA THR A 87 0.88 -28.89 5.79
C THR A 87 0.76 -27.50 5.13
N TYR A 88 1.41 -26.48 5.71
CA TYR A 88 1.42 -25.13 5.13
C TYR A 88 2.07 -25.08 3.75
N LYS A 89 3.26 -25.69 3.57
CA LYS A 89 3.95 -25.77 2.26
C LYS A 89 3.09 -26.45 1.20
N LYS A 90 2.35 -27.50 1.58
CA LYS A 90 1.45 -28.22 0.68
C LYS A 90 0.24 -27.39 0.26
N LEU A 91 -0.39 -26.67 1.19
CA LEU A 91 -1.64 -25.95 0.94
C LEU A 91 -1.44 -24.51 0.43
N GLY A 92 -0.29 -23.89 0.73
CA GLY A 92 -0.01 -22.48 0.37
C GLY A 92 -0.86 -21.45 1.12
N ASP A 93 -1.61 -21.90 2.14
CA ASP A 93 -2.50 -21.07 2.95
C ASP A 93 -2.40 -21.49 4.42
N LEU A 94 -1.99 -20.55 5.28
CA LEU A 94 -1.81 -20.85 6.70
C LEU A 94 -3.15 -21.07 7.42
N GLY A 95 -4.24 -20.46 6.93
CA GLY A 95 -5.58 -20.71 7.44
C GLY A 95 -6.02 -22.15 7.23
N GLU A 96 -5.89 -22.63 6.00
CA GLU A 96 -6.27 -24.00 5.67
C GLU A 96 -5.36 -25.02 6.38
N ALA A 97 -4.08 -24.68 6.55
CA ALA A 97 -3.17 -25.47 7.37
C ALA A 97 -3.60 -25.49 8.85
N ALA A 98 -4.00 -24.34 9.42
CA ALA A 98 -4.52 -24.26 10.78
C ALA A 98 -5.77 -25.12 10.93
N ARG A 99 -6.77 -25.01 10.04
CA ARG A 99 -7.97 -25.85 10.04
C ARG A 99 -7.63 -27.34 10.04
N GLN A 100 -6.76 -27.76 9.12
CA GLN A 100 -6.40 -29.17 8.98
C GLN A 100 -5.61 -29.69 10.19
N VAL A 101 -4.68 -28.91 10.74
CA VAL A 101 -3.90 -29.31 11.92
C VAL A 101 -4.79 -29.35 13.16
N MET A 102 -5.67 -28.36 13.34
CA MET A 102 -6.56 -28.28 14.49
C MET A 102 -7.66 -29.35 14.47
N SER A 103 -8.06 -29.84 13.29
CA SER A 103 -8.99 -30.98 13.18
C SER A 103 -8.34 -32.34 13.49
N MET A 104 -7.01 -32.44 13.40
CA MET A 104 -6.24 -33.62 13.81
C MET A 104 -6.04 -33.71 15.32
N LYS A 105 -6.43 -32.68 16.08
CA LYS A 105 -6.46 -32.71 17.54
C LYS A 105 -7.40 -33.85 17.96
N GLY A 106 -6.84 -34.88 18.59
CA GLY A 106 -7.61 -36.02 19.06
C GLY A 106 -8.76 -35.56 19.97
N ALA A 107 -9.99 -35.87 19.57
CA ALA A 107 -11.18 -35.66 20.37
C ALA A 107 -11.21 -36.66 21.55
N SER A 108 -10.32 -36.48 22.51
CA SER A 108 -10.36 -37.11 23.83
C SER A 108 -9.19 -36.60 24.68
N THR A 109 -9.36 -35.44 25.29
CA THR A 109 -8.63 -35.17 26.53
C THR A 109 -9.34 -35.87 27.68
N ILE A 110 -8.60 -36.28 28.72
CA ILE A 110 -9.20 -36.81 29.96
C ILE A 110 -10.29 -35.86 30.51
N LEU A 111 -10.17 -34.55 30.27
CA LEU A 111 -11.18 -33.55 30.62
C LEU A 111 -12.53 -33.74 29.90
N ASP A 112 -12.54 -34.17 28.63
CA ASP A 112 -13.78 -34.48 27.90
C ASP A 112 -14.50 -35.69 28.52
N TYR A 113 -13.74 -36.63 29.09
CA TYR A 113 -14.26 -37.81 29.80
C TYR A 113 -14.89 -37.47 31.15
N PHE A 114 -14.47 -36.36 31.78
CA PHE A 114 -15.02 -35.87 33.06
C PHE A 114 -16.12 -34.82 32.90
N GLY A 115 -16.66 -34.63 31.70
CA GLY A 115 -17.80 -33.71 31.48
C GLY A 115 -17.44 -32.23 31.67
N ALA A 116 -16.15 -31.86 31.60
CA ALA A 116 -15.77 -30.48 31.46
C ALA A 116 -16.30 -30.00 30.11
N LYS A 117 -17.41 -29.25 30.13
CA LYS A 117 -18.08 -28.67 28.96
C LYS A 117 -17.05 -28.23 27.93
N ARG A 118 -17.29 -28.55 26.64
CA ARG A 118 -16.74 -27.80 25.50
C ARG A 118 -16.67 -26.34 25.93
N SER A 119 -15.47 -25.76 25.90
CA SER A 119 -15.26 -24.36 26.22
C SER A 119 -16.36 -23.54 25.55
N ARG A 120 -16.99 -22.65 26.31
CA ARG A 120 -17.96 -21.67 25.81
C ARG A 120 -17.53 -21.16 24.43
N ALA A 121 -18.47 -21.10 23.48
CA ALA A 121 -18.17 -20.65 22.12
C ALA A 121 -17.45 -19.29 22.15
N LEU A 122 -16.40 -19.15 21.35
CA LEU A 122 -15.66 -17.89 21.25
C LEU A 122 -16.61 -16.80 20.77
N THR A 123 -16.51 -15.64 21.41
CA THR A 123 -17.23 -14.44 21.01
C THR A 123 -16.33 -13.50 20.22
N VAL A 124 -16.93 -12.63 19.41
CA VAL A 124 -16.21 -11.59 18.66
C VAL A 124 -15.36 -10.72 19.58
N GLY A 125 -15.90 -10.32 20.73
CA GLY A 125 -15.17 -9.56 21.74
C GLY A 125 -13.95 -10.31 22.27
N GLU A 126 -14.08 -11.58 22.64
CA GLU A 126 -12.94 -12.38 23.13
C GLU A 126 -11.83 -12.53 22.08
N VAL A 127 -12.20 -12.76 20.81
CA VAL A 127 -11.25 -12.84 19.69
C VAL A 127 -10.55 -11.50 19.49
N TYR A 128 -11.31 -10.41 19.41
CA TYR A 128 -10.78 -9.06 19.21
C TYR A 128 -9.84 -8.64 20.34
N GLU A 129 -10.25 -8.80 21.60
CA GLU A 129 -9.42 -8.44 22.76
C GLU A 129 -8.15 -9.30 22.84
N SER A 130 -8.24 -10.60 22.50
CA SER A 130 -7.07 -11.47 22.44
C SER A 130 -6.07 -10.98 21.39
N LEU A 131 -6.55 -10.61 20.20
CA LEU A 131 -5.71 -10.08 19.12
C LEU A 131 -5.15 -8.68 19.45
N MET A 132 -5.92 -7.85 20.15
CA MET A 132 -5.47 -6.55 20.65
C MET A 132 -4.34 -6.70 21.68
N ASN A 133 -4.45 -7.67 22.59
CA ASN A 133 -3.38 -8.00 23.55
C ASN A 133 -2.12 -8.52 22.85
N VAL A 134 -2.27 -9.27 21.74
CA VAL A 134 -1.14 -9.68 20.89
C VAL A 134 -0.47 -8.47 20.24
N ALA A 135 -1.23 -7.52 19.72
CA ALA A 135 -0.69 -6.29 19.11
C ALA A 135 0.07 -5.42 20.13
N LYS A 136 -0.47 -5.30 21.36
CA LYS A 136 0.16 -4.53 22.45
C LYS A 136 1.43 -5.17 23.01
N ALA A 137 1.68 -6.45 22.76
CA ALA A 137 2.88 -7.13 23.24
C ALA A 137 4.12 -6.66 22.46
N SER A 138 4.99 -5.88 23.10
CA SER A 138 6.21 -5.31 22.54
C SER A 138 7.40 -5.46 23.49
N GLY A 139 8.62 -5.23 23.00
CA GLY A 139 9.86 -5.34 23.77
C GLY A 139 10.42 -6.76 23.94
N GLU A 140 11.32 -6.93 24.91
CA GLU A 140 11.98 -8.20 25.20
C GLU A 140 10.95 -9.27 25.65
N GLY A 141 11.03 -10.48 25.09
CA GLY A 141 10.08 -11.56 25.38
C GLY A 141 8.71 -11.42 24.69
N ALA A 142 8.48 -10.37 23.90
CA ALA A 142 7.21 -10.15 23.22
C ALA A 142 6.82 -11.31 22.29
N GLN A 143 7.77 -11.88 21.54
CA GLN A 143 7.48 -13.00 20.63
C GLN A 143 6.89 -14.21 21.37
N ASP A 144 7.42 -14.57 22.53
CA ASP A 144 6.89 -15.70 23.30
C ASP A 144 5.56 -15.38 23.97
N ALA A 145 5.34 -14.11 24.39
CA ALA A 145 4.03 -13.66 24.85
C ALA A 145 2.98 -13.76 23.74
N LYS A 146 3.29 -13.31 22.52
CA LYS A 146 2.42 -13.44 21.34
C LYS A 146 2.11 -14.90 21.03
N VAL A 147 3.10 -15.78 21.07
CA VAL A 147 2.88 -17.23 20.88
C VAL A 147 1.92 -17.78 21.94
N ARG A 148 2.12 -17.47 23.23
CA ARG A 148 1.23 -17.95 24.29
C ARG A 148 -0.22 -17.48 24.10
N LEU A 149 -0.42 -16.18 23.85
CA LEU A 149 -1.75 -15.59 23.63
C LEU A 149 -2.45 -16.23 22.43
N LEU A 150 -1.73 -16.36 21.30
CA LEU A 150 -2.27 -16.98 20.09
C LEU A 150 -2.54 -18.47 20.29
N SER A 151 -1.68 -19.20 21.01
CA SER A 151 -1.91 -20.62 21.31
C SER A 151 -3.16 -20.82 22.16
N SER A 152 -3.40 -19.96 23.16
CA SER A 152 -4.63 -20.00 23.95
C SER A 152 -5.85 -19.73 23.08
N LEU A 153 -5.79 -18.73 22.19
CA LEU A 153 -6.87 -18.42 21.27
C LEU A 153 -7.17 -19.59 20.30
N PHE A 154 -6.13 -20.18 19.68
CA PHE A 154 -6.28 -21.35 18.82
C PHE A 154 -6.80 -22.57 19.58
N ALA A 155 -6.40 -22.78 20.84
CA ALA A 155 -6.86 -23.91 21.62
C ALA A 155 -8.36 -23.86 21.94
N ALA A 156 -8.93 -22.65 22.03
CA ALA A 156 -10.36 -22.39 22.24
C ALA A 156 -11.18 -22.37 20.94
N ALA A 157 -10.53 -22.19 19.79
CA ALA A 157 -11.17 -22.11 18.49
C ALA A 157 -11.54 -23.49 17.93
N SER A 158 -12.69 -23.57 17.25
CA SER A 158 -12.99 -24.64 16.31
C SER A 158 -12.04 -24.62 15.10
N PRO A 159 -11.93 -25.72 14.32
CA PRO A 159 -11.08 -25.74 13.13
C PRO A 159 -11.39 -24.63 12.11
N ASP A 160 -12.66 -24.27 11.95
CA ASP A 160 -13.08 -23.21 11.02
C ASP A 160 -12.75 -21.81 11.56
N GLU A 161 -12.94 -21.57 12.85
CA GLU A 161 -12.48 -20.33 13.50
C GLU A 161 -10.95 -20.21 13.41
N ALA A 162 -10.22 -21.31 13.62
CA ALA A 162 -8.77 -21.35 13.51
C ALA A 162 -8.27 -20.97 12.10
N LYS A 163 -8.98 -21.36 11.04
CA LYS A 163 -8.66 -20.91 9.67
C LYS A 163 -8.63 -19.39 9.57
N TYR A 164 -9.70 -18.75 10.03
CA TYR A 164 -9.86 -17.31 9.87
C TYR A 164 -9.01 -16.50 10.82
N ILE A 165 -8.81 -16.98 12.06
CA ILE A 165 -7.82 -16.40 12.97
C ILE A 165 -6.42 -16.47 12.35
N ALA A 166 -6.01 -17.63 11.81
CA ALA A 166 -4.70 -17.79 11.19
C ALA A 166 -4.51 -16.91 9.94
N ARG A 167 -5.55 -16.74 9.12
CA ARG A 167 -5.52 -15.79 7.98
C ARG A 167 -5.47 -14.34 8.42
N PHE A 168 -6.22 -13.97 9.45
CA PHE A 168 -6.23 -12.62 10.02
C PHE A 168 -4.84 -12.26 10.54
N ILE A 169 -4.23 -13.10 11.38
CA ILE A 169 -2.98 -12.77 12.06
C ILE A 169 -1.78 -12.58 11.12
N VAL A 170 -1.81 -13.18 9.92
CA VAL A 170 -0.76 -13.01 8.90
C VAL A 170 -1.14 -11.99 7.82
N GLY A 171 -2.23 -11.24 7.98
CA GLY A 171 -2.69 -10.22 7.04
C GLY A 171 -3.18 -10.79 5.70
N LYS A 172 -3.75 -11.99 5.69
CA LYS A 172 -4.17 -12.71 4.46
C LYS A 172 -5.60 -13.24 4.56
N LEU A 173 -6.52 -12.43 5.09
CA LEU A 173 -7.94 -12.78 5.22
C LEU A 173 -8.61 -13.10 3.87
N ARG A 174 -8.22 -12.40 2.80
CA ARG A 174 -8.57 -12.72 1.39
C ARG A 174 -10.07 -12.75 1.06
N LEU A 175 -10.90 -12.01 1.80
CA LEU A 175 -12.35 -11.98 1.57
C LEU A 175 -12.77 -11.13 0.37
N GLY A 176 -11.89 -10.25 -0.13
CA GLY A 176 -12.26 -9.28 -1.18
C GLY A 176 -13.23 -8.20 -0.71
N VAL A 177 -13.45 -8.11 0.61
CA VAL A 177 -14.21 -7.02 1.23
C VAL A 177 -13.31 -5.77 1.28
N ALA A 178 -13.85 -4.66 0.83
CA ALA A 178 -13.23 -3.35 0.89
C ALA A 178 -14.20 -2.37 1.55
N ASP A 179 -13.70 -1.21 1.96
CA ASP A 179 -14.42 -0.16 2.66
C ASP A 179 -15.76 0.18 2.03
N MET A 180 -15.79 0.34 0.71
CA MET A 180 -17.03 0.67 -0.02
C MET A 180 -18.10 -0.43 0.08
N THR A 181 -17.69 -1.70 0.20
CA THR A 181 -18.64 -2.81 0.40
C THR A 181 -19.21 -2.79 1.82
N VAL A 182 -18.41 -2.40 2.82
CA VAL A 182 -18.88 -2.18 4.19
C VAL A 182 -19.85 -1.00 4.23
N LEU A 183 -19.51 0.13 3.62
CA LEU A 183 -20.39 1.31 3.52
C LEU A 183 -21.73 0.98 2.84
N ASP A 184 -21.72 0.23 1.74
CA ASP A 184 -22.94 -0.25 1.07
C ASP A 184 -23.84 -1.04 2.03
N SER A 185 -23.23 -1.89 2.85
CA SER A 185 -23.93 -2.75 3.79
C SER A 185 -24.47 -1.96 4.98
N LEU A 186 -23.71 -1.01 5.52
CA LEU A 186 -24.16 -0.10 6.58
C LEU A 186 -25.31 0.79 6.11
N SER A 187 -25.23 1.28 4.86
CA SER A 187 -26.31 2.05 4.22
C SER A 187 -27.62 1.29 4.19
N ASP A 188 -27.59 0.01 3.78
CA ASP A 188 -28.74 -0.90 3.74
C ASP A 188 -29.29 -1.20 5.15
N VAL A 189 -28.42 -1.55 6.10
CA VAL A 189 -28.83 -1.95 7.46
C VAL A 189 -29.45 -0.80 8.23
N PHE A 190 -28.86 0.40 8.15
CA PHE A 190 -29.28 1.56 8.93
C PHE A 190 -30.18 2.53 8.15
N ASN A 191 -30.53 2.20 6.90
CA ASN A 191 -31.34 3.01 6.00
C ASN A 191 -30.82 4.46 5.90
N VAL A 192 -29.52 4.58 5.68
CA VAL A 192 -28.82 5.87 5.54
C VAL A 192 -28.42 6.07 4.08
N PRO A 193 -28.61 7.27 3.49
CA PRO A 193 -28.08 7.55 2.16
C PRO A 193 -26.57 7.28 2.10
N LYS A 194 -26.14 6.52 1.09
CA LYS A 194 -24.75 6.14 0.90
C LYS A 194 -23.81 7.36 0.85
N GLU A 195 -24.22 8.42 0.17
CA GLU A 195 -23.46 9.67 0.08
C GLU A 195 -23.19 10.31 1.46
N SER A 196 -24.15 10.24 2.39
CA SER A 196 -23.97 10.73 3.75
C SER A 196 -22.96 9.90 4.54
N LEU A 197 -22.94 8.57 4.34
CA LEU A 197 -21.95 7.68 4.94
C LEU A 197 -20.56 7.85 4.34
N GLU A 198 -20.47 8.04 3.03
CA GLU A 198 -19.21 8.35 2.35
C GLU A 198 -18.64 9.67 2.87
N LYS A 199 -19.45 10.74 2.97
CA LYS A 199 -19.00 12.01 3.56
C LYS A 199 -18.50 11.83 4.99
N ALA A 200 -19.23 11.08 5.82
CA ALA A 200 -18.83 10.77 7.20
C ALA A 200 -17.50 9.98 7.26
N TYR A 201 -17.35 8.95 6.43
CA TYR A 201 -16.12 8.16 6.33
C TYR A 201 -14.95 9.00 5.81
N HIS A 202 -15.20 9.94 4.90
CA HIS A 202 -14.17 10.79 4.36
C HIS A 202 -13.60 11.79 5.37
N VAL A 203 -14.40 12.28 6.32
CA VAL A 203 -13.94 13.18 7.41
C VAL A 203 -13.50 12.42 8.67
N HIS A 204 -13.88 11.15 8.78
CA HIS A 204 -13.53 10.29 9.91
C HIS A 204 -13.35 8.84 9.40
N PRO A 205 -12.20 8.49 8.81
CA PRO A 205 -11.94 7.22 8.14
C PRO A 205 -11.72 6.08 9.14
N ASP A 206 -12.79 5.76 9.86
CA ASP A 206 -12.90 4.67 10.81
C ASP A 206 -14.30 4.06 10.69
N LEU A 207 -14.39 3.01 9.87
CA LEU A 207 -15.64 2.29 9.65
C LEU A 207 -16.14 1.57 10.90
N GLY A 208 -15.24 1.14 11.79
CA GLY A 208 -15.63 0.50 13.05
C GLY A 208 -16.36 1.48 13.95
N HIS A 209 -15.79 2.68 14.12
CA HIS A 209 -16.41 3.76 14.86
C HIS A 209 -17.74 4.21 14.26
N ILE A 210 -17.79 4.44 12.93
CA ILE A 210 -19.01 4.82 12.23
C ILE A 210 -20.10 3.76 12.40
N ALA A 211 -19.78 2.49 12.21
CA ALA A 211 -20.74 1.41 12.35
C ALA A 211 -21.29 1.32 13.77
N ARG A 212 -20.44 1.45 14.78
CA ARG A 212 -20.87 1.47 16.19
C ARG A 212 -21.77 2.67 16.50
N LEU A 213 -21.43 3.87 16.03
CA LEU A 213 -22.28 5.04 16.20
C LEU A 213 -23.67 4.84 15.60
N LEU A 214 -23.74 4.28 14.38
CA LEU A 214 -25.01 3.95 13.74
C LEU A 214 -25.80 2.90 14.53
N ALA A 215 -25.12 1.89 15.08
CA ALA A 215 -25.76 0.85 15.88
C ALA A 215 -26.33 1.40 17.21
N GLU A 216 -25.64 2.34 17.85
CA GLU A 216 -26.05 2.91 19.13
C GLU A 216 -27.13 3.98 18.97
N ARG A 217 -27.06 4.79 17.91
CA ARG A 217 -27.80 6.06 17.81
C ARG A 217 -28.50 6.29 16.47
N GLY A 218 -28.37 5.37 15.51
CA GLY A 218 -28.95 5.49 14.19
C GLY A 218 -28.33 6.60 13.34
N ARG A 219 -29.06 7.01 12.30
CA ARG A 219 -28.56 7.92 11.26
C ARG A 219 -28.14 9.32 11.77
N ASP A 220 -28.76 9.79 12.85
CA ASP A 220 -28.56 11.15 13.34
C ASP A 220 -27.15 11.33 13.92
N ALA A 221 -26.48 10.23 14.29
CA ALA A 221 -25.11 10.24 14.78
C ALA A 221 -24.08 10.71 13.73
N LEU A 222 -24.39 10.60 12.44
CA LEU A 222 -23.47 11.03 11.38
C LEU A 222 -23.27 12.55 11.35
N ALA A 223 -24.23 13.32 11.86
CA ALA A 223 -24.11 14.78 11.95
C ALA A 223 -23.02 15.25 12.92
N GLU A 224 -22.53 14.35 13.80
CA GLU A 224 -21.46 14.64 14.75
C GLU A 224 -20.07 14.44 14.16
N LEU A 225 -19.97 13.72 13.04
CA LEU A 225 -18.71 13.44 12.36
C LEU A 225 -18.33 14.64 11.50
N ARG A 226 -17.25 15.30 11.93
CA ARG A 226 -16.69 16.50 11.32
C ARG A 226 -15.17 16.41 11.30
N VAL A 227 -14.55 17.20 10.44
CA VAL A 227 -13.09 17.34 10.43
C VAL A 227 -12.61 17.70 11.83
N THR A 228 -11.74 16.86 12.38
CA THR A 228 -11.25 16.99 13.76
C THR A 228 -9.73 16.84 13.76
N PRO A 229 -8.96 17.87 14.13
CA PRO A 229 -7.52 17.76 14.25
C PRO A 229 -7.10 16.56 15.12
N GLY A 230 -6.16 15.76 14.59
CA GLY A 230 -5.73 14.49 15.17
C GLY A 230 -6.37 13.24 14.57
N ILE A 231 -7.42 13.38 13.76
CA ILE A 231 -8.05 12.30 12.97
C ILE A 231 -7.84 12.65 11.49
N PRO A 232 -7.19 11.80 10.68
CA PRO A 232 -6.96 12.11 9.28
C PRO A 232 -8.26 12.14 8.50
N ILE A 233 -8.22 12.71 7.31
CA ILE A 233 -9.33 12.77 6.37
C ILE A 233 -8.89 12.25 5.01
N GLN A 234 -9.83 11.69 4.25
CA GLN A 234 -9.54 11.13 2.94
C GLN A 234 -9.02 12.20 1.98
N PRO A 235 -7.78 12.07 1.48
CA PRO A 235 -7.15 13.12 0.69
C PRO A 235 -7.83 13.29 -0.66
N MET A 236 -7.99 14.54 -1.11
CA MET A 236 -8.45 14.86 -2.46
C MET A 236 -7.44 14.34 -3.50
N LEU A 237 -7.92 13.72 -4.56
CA LEU A 237 -7.12 13.18 -5.66
C LEU A 237 -7.27 14.05 -6.91
N ALA A 238 -6.35 13.88 -7.86
CA ALA A 238 -6.33 14.65 -9.10
C ALA A 238 -6.47 13.77 -10.34
N GLU A 239 -7.23 14.27 -11.31
CA GLU A 239 -7.22 13.75 -12.68
C GLU A 239 -5.90 14.05 -13.39
N ARG A 240 -5.66 13.41 -14.54
CA ARG A 240 -4.44 13.58 -15.35
C ARG A 240 -4.79 14.06 -16.74
N LEU A 241 -4.04 15.06 -17.22
CA LEU A 241 -3.98 15.44 -18.63
C LEU A 241 -2.54 15.77 -19.03
N SER A 242 -2.27 15.75 -20.32
CA SER A 242 -0.94 15.96 -20.91
C SER A 242 -0.83 17.23 -21.76
N SER A 243 -1.88 18.05 -21.82
CA SER A 243 -1.92 19.32 -22.57
C SER A 243 -2.38 20.48 -21.70
N SER A 244 -1.57 21.53 -21.58
CA SER A 244 -1.93 22.78 -20.89
C SER A 244 -3.22 23.41 -21.45
N LYS A 245 -3.41 23.39 -22.77
CA LYS A 245 -4.63 23.90 -23.43
C LYS A 245 -5.87 23.15 -22.98
N GLU A 246 -5.80 21.82 -22.92
CA GLU A 246 -6.92 20.99 -22.47
C GLU A 246 -7.20 21.19 -20.98
N ILE A 247 -6.14 21.26 -20.17
CA ILE A 247 -6.21 21.51 -18.72
C ILE A 247 -6.91 22.83 -18.44
N LEU A 248 -6.43 23.94 -19.01
CA LEU A 248 -7.05 25.25 -18.81
C LEU A 248 -8.48 25.25 -19.35
N GLY A 249 -8.74 24.64 -20.52
CA GLY A 249 -10.09 24.48 -21.06
C GLY A 249 -11.05 23.80 -20.08
N LYS A 250 -10.61 22.74 -19.38
CA LYS A 250 -11.39 22.07 -18.32
C LYS A 250 -11.59 22.94 -17.07
N LEU A 251 -10.56 23.66 -16.68
CA LEU A 251 -10.55 24.50 -15.47
C LEU A 251 -11.24 25.86 -15.66
N GLY A 252 -11.70 26.19 -16.88
CA GLY A 252 -12.44 27.42 -17.17
C GLY A 252 -11.58 28.58 -17.67
N GLY A 253 -10.43 28.27 -18.25
CA GLY A 253 -9.51 29.23 -18.88
C GLY A 253 -8.44 29.80 -17.95
N ILE A 254 -8.49 29.52 -16.66
CA ILE A 254 -7.54 30.01 -15.66
C ILE A 254 -7.40 29.01 -14.51
N ALA A 255 -6.20 28.87 -13.96
CA ALA A 255 -5.91 27.95 -12.87
C ALA A 255 -4.81 28.47 -11.94
N ILE A 256 -4.85 28.02 -10.67
CA ILE A 256 -3.67 28.06 -9.81
C ILE A 256 -2.82 26.86 -10.18
N CYS A 257 -1.64 27.11 -10.71
CA CYS A 257 -0.64 26.10 -11.06
C CYS A 257 0.42 26.06 -9.98
N GLU A 258 0.69 24.88 -9.43
CA GLU A 258 1.66 24.67 -8.36
C GLU A 258 2.67 23.60 -8.76
N TYR A 259 3.90 23.68 -8.25
CA TYR A 259 4.87 22.60 -8.42
C TYR A 259 4.29 21.29 -7.90
N LYS A 260 4.48 20.23 -8.70
CA LYS A 260 4.18 18.88 -8.29
C LYS A 260 5.46 18.23 -7.76
N TYR A 261 5.73 18.47 -6.49
CA TYR A 261 6.83 17.87 -5.77
C TYR A 261 6.83 16.33 -5.83
N ASP A 262 8.04 15.74 -5.77
CA ASP A 262 8.28 14.29 -5.69
C ASP A 262 8.66 13.90 -4.25
N GLY A 263 7.67 13.83 -3.36
CA GLY A 263 7.90 13.62 -1.93
C GLY A 263 6.88 12.70 -1.26
N GLU A 264 6.79 12.82 0.07
CA GLU A 264 5.72 12.22 0.85
C GLU A 264 4.61 13.25 1.05
N ARG A 265 3.41 12.94 0.55
CA ARG A 265 2.24 13.76 0.84
C ARG A 265 1.91 13.64 2.32
N ALA A 266 1.96 14.77 3.01
CA ALA A 266 1.77 14.87 4.43
C ALA A 266 0.50 15.67 4.75
N GLN A 267 -0.43 15.03 5.44
CA GLN A 267 -1.57 15.69 6.07
C GLN A 267 -1.20 15.99 7.52
N ILE A 268 -0.98 17.27 7.83
CA ILE A 268 -0.40 17.73 9.09
C ILE A 268 -1.52 18.32 9.95
N HIS A 269 -1.74 17.69 11.09
CA HIS A 269 -2.74 18.09 12.07
C HIS A 269 -2.03 18.69 13.27
N ARG A 270 -2.53 19.82 13.77
CA ARG A 270 -2.12 20.36 15.06
C ARG A 270 -3.34 20.59 15.94
N ARG A 271 -3.23 20.20 17.21
CA ARG A 271 -4.20 20.50 18.26
C ARG A 271 -3.46 20.86 19.54
N GLY A 272 -3.43 22.14 19.87
CA GLY A 272 -2.58 22.68 20.94
C GLY A 272 -1.11 22.42 20.64
N ASP A 273 -0.47 21.65 21.50
CA ASP A 273 0.95 21.28 21.39
C ASP A 273 1.15 19.88 20.80
N SER A 274 0.08 19.21 20.37
CA SER A 274 0.16 17.92 19.68
C SER A 274 0.16 18.14 18.17
N VAL A 275 1.18 17.66 17.48
CA VAL A 275 1.20 17.56 16.01
C VAL A 275 1.17 16.09 15.61
N ARG A 276 0.36 15.76 14.62
CA ARG A 276 0.36 14.45 13.96
C ARG A 276 0.51 14.65 12.46
N ILE A 277 1.25 13.75 11.81
CA ILE A 277 1.51 13.76 10.38
C ILE A 277 1.02 12.43 9.82
N PHE A 278 0.08 12.49 8.88
CA PHE A 278 -0.45 11.31 8.22
C PHE A 278 0.03 11.25 6.77
N SER A 279 0.42 10.07 6.32
CA SER A 279 0.82 9.83 4.93
C SER A 279 -0.38 9.91 3.99
N ARG A 280 -0.13 9.80 2.68
CA ARG A 280 -1.19 9.63 1.67
C ARG A 280 -2.15 8.47 1.96
N ARG A 281 -1.66 7.41 2.61
CA ARG A 281 -2.46 6.23 2.99
C ARG A 281 -3.05 6.34 4.40
N LEU A 282 -2.96 7.53 4.99
CA LEU A 282 -3.40 7.85 6.34
C LEU A 282 -2.58 7.18 7.44
N GLU A 283 -1.45 6.55 7.13
CA GLU A 283 -0.56 5.98 8.16
C GLU A 283 0.04 7.11 9.00
N ASP A 284 0.12 6.95 10.33
CA ASP A 284 0.77 7.91 11.21
C ASP A 284 2.29 7.83 11.07
N ILE A 285 2.84 8.81 10.35
CA ILE A 285 4.27 8.95 10.07
C ILE A 285 4.93 10.01 10.96
N THR A 286 4.26 10.47 12.02
CA THR A 286 4.77 11.55 12.90
C THR A 286 6.16 11.24 13.45
N HIS A 287 6.40 9.97 13.82
CA HIS A 287 7.66 9.52 14.38
C HIS A 287 8.82 9.48 13.36
N GLU A 288 8.52 9.44 12.06
CA GLU A 288 9.52 9.50 10.97
C GLU A 288 10.00 10.94 10.70
N TYR A 289 9.26 11.94 11.20
CA TYR A 289 9.48 13.36 10.92
C TYR A 289 9.41 14.26 12.17
N PRO A 290 10.23 13.99 13.21
CA PRO A 290 10.25 14.82 14.42
C PRO A 290 10.75 16.26 14.16
N ASP A 291 11.58 16.44 13.13
CA ASP A 291 12.03 17.73 12.61
C ASP A 291 10.87 18.53 11.99
N VAL A 292 10.05 17.90 11.14
CA VAL A 292 8.85 18.53 10.55
C VAL A 292 7.85 18.96 11.62
N VAL A 293 7.69 18.16 12.67
CA VAL A 293 6.87 18.55 13.83
C VAL A 293 7.35 19.88 14.41
N GLY A 294 8.66 20.03 14.65
CA GLY A 294 9.25 21.29 15.12
C GLY A 294 9.05 22.43 14.13
N TYR A 295 9.38 22.22 12.85
CA TYR A 295 9.26 23.23 11.80
C TYR A 295 7.84 23.79 11.68
N VAL A 296 6.84 22.92 11.71
CA VAL A 296 5.43 23.32 11.59
C VAL A 296 4.94 24.04 12.85
N MET A 297 5.40 23.63 14.04
CA MET A 297 5.06 24.33 15.28
C MET A 297 5.56 25.79 15.29
N GLU A 298 6.72 26.03 14.67
CA GLU A 298 7.34 27.36 14.53
C GLU A 298 6.74 28.18 13.39
N ALA A 299 6.50 27.55 12.25
CA ALA A 299 6.02 28.20 11.02
C ALA A 299 4.53 28.57 11.06
N MET A 300 3.70 27.88 11.86
CA MET A 300 2.26 28.12 11.91
C MET A 300 1.86 28.92 13.15
N GLU A 301 1.11 30.01 12.97
CA GLU A 301 0.56 30.81 14.09
C GLU A 301 -0.54 30.06 14.84
N SER A 302 -1.44 29.42 14.07
CA SER A 302 -2.54 28.63 14.61
C SER A 302 -2.02 27.39 15.34
N ARG A 303 -2.75 27.01 16.40
CA ARG A 303 -2.53 25.78 17.16
C ARG A 303 -3.61 24.73 16.92
N ASP A 304 -4.54 24.98 16.00
CA ASP A 304 -5.69 24.11 15.75
C ASP A 304 -5.99 24.06 14.25
N PHE A 305 -5.34 23.14 13.53
CA PHE A 305 -5.45 23.09 12.07
C PHE A 305 -5.31 21.69 11.48
N VAL A 306 -5.75 21.58 10.23
CA VAL A 306 -5.42 20.49 9.30
C VAL A 306 -4.96 21.12 7.99
N VAL A 307 -3.70 20.89 7.61
CA VAL A 307 -3.11 21.38 6.37
C VAL A 307 -2.50 20.21 5.59
N GLU A 308 -2.35 20.38 4.28
CA GLU A 308 -1.66 19.41 3.44
C GLU A 308 -0.47 20.03 2.73
N GLY A 309 0.60 19.25 2.63
CA GLY A 309 1.81 19.59 1.89
C GLY A 309 2.55 18.37 1.41
N GLU A 310 3.68 18.61 0.77
CA GLU A 310 4.65 17.58 0.42
C GLU A 310 5.91 17.75 1.29
N ILE A 311 6.38 16.67 1.90
CA ILE A 311 7.69 16.60 2.55
C ILE A 311 8.69 16.11 1.49
N VAL A 312 9.69 16.91 1.19
CA VAL A 312 10.74 16.58 0.21
C VAL A 312 12.11 16.59 0.87
N THR A 313 12.98 15.69 0.43
CA THR A 313 14.40 15.73 0.81
C THR A 313 15.09 16.83 0.03
N VAL A 314 16.00 17.55 0.68
CA VAL A 314 16.82 18.59 0.04
C VAL A 314 18.30 18.29 0.22
N ASP A 315 19.13 18.85 -0.66
CA ASP A 315 20.57 18.89 -0.49
C ASP A 315 20.93 19.78 0.73
N PRO A 316 21.75 19.30 1.68
CA PRO A 316 22.11 20.08 2.86
C PRO A 316 22.92 21.34 2.54
N ASP A 317 23.69 21.34 1.46
CA ASP A 317 24.60 22.43 1.10
C ASP A 317 23.94 23.40 0.11
N THR A 318 23.18 22.89 -0.86
CA THR A 318 22.58 23.72 -1.93
C THR A 318 21.10 24.05 -1.67
N GLY A 319 20.40 23.27 -0.85
CA GLY A 319 18.95 23.39 -0.65
C GLY A 319 18.12 22.90 -1.85
N GLU A 320 18.76 22.30 -2.87
CA GLU A 320 18.07 21.77 -4.04
C GLU A 320 17.25 20.52 -3.68
N ILE A 321 16.08 20.37 -4.31
CA ILE A 321 15.19 19.23 -4.07
C ILE A 321 15.85 17.96 -4.60
N LYS A 322 15.74 16.86 -3.83
CA LYS A 322 16.20 15.53 -4.22
C LYS A 322 15.03 14.62 -4.59
N PRO A 323 15.27 13.58 -5.43
CA PRO A 323 14.23 12.62 -5.81
C PRO A 323 13.66 11.84 -4.60
N PHE A 324 12.43 11.34 -4.73
CA PHE A 324 11.74 10.57 -3.67
C PHE A 324 12.53 9.35 -3.16
N GLN A 325 13.42 8.78 -3.96
CA GLN A 325 14.25 7.65 -3.53
C GLN A 325 15.15 8.00 -2.33
N GLU A 326 15.62 9.23 -2.22
CA GLU A 326 16.40 9.71 -1.07
C GLU A 326 15.56 9.71 0.22
N LEU A 327 14.29 10.12 0.11
CA LEU A 327 13.34 10.05 1.23
C LEU A 327 13.11 8.60 1.70
N MET A 328 13.17 7.63 0.80
CA MET A 328 13.07 6.21 1.15
C MET A 328 14.31 5.68 1.89
N HIS A 329 15.48 6.31 1.73
CA HIS A 329 16.68 5.98 2.50
C HIS A 329 16.54 6.48 3.94
N ARG A 330 16.00 7.69 4.14
CA ARG A 330 15.64 8.24 5.46
C ARG A 330 14.78 7.28 6.27
N LYS A 331 13.69 6.75 5.68
CA LYS A 331 12.75 5.83 6.37
C LYS A 331 13.35 4.50 6.82
N ARG A 332 14.50 4.08 6.26
CA ARG A 332 15.13 2.78 6.59
C ARG A 332 16.17 2.87 7.69
N LYS A 333 16.56 4.08 8.10
CA LYS A 333 17.55 4.29 9.15
C LYS A 333 16.93 4.00 10.51
N HIS A 334 17.66 3.26 11.33
CA HIS A 334 17.22 2.92 12.69
C HIS A 334 17.41 4.09 13.67
N ASP A 335 18.44 4.92 13.46
CA ASP A 335 18.64 6.15 14.22
C ASP A 335 17.99 7.33 13.47
N ILE A 336 16.93 7.87 14.07
CA ILE A 336 16.18 9.00 13.51
C ILE A 336 17.02 10.29 13.45
N LYS A 337 17.97 10.48 14.37
CA LYS A 337 18.81 11.68 14.38
C LYS A 337 19.78 11.68 13.22
N GLU A 338 20.46 10.55 13.01
CA GLU A 338 21.32 10.36 11.83
C GLU A 338 20.51 10.51 10.54
N ALA A 339 19.27 9.99 10.51
CA ALA A 339 18.39 10.10 9.35
C ALA A 339 18.03 11.56 9.02
N VAL A 340 17.78 12.38 10.04
CA VAL A 340 17.46 13.82 9.88
C VAL A 340 18.68 14.61 9.39
N GLU A 341 19.88 14.28 9.89
CA GLU A 341 21.12 14.95 9.49
C GLU A 341 21.54 14.59 8.06
N GLU A 342 21.45 13.31 7.68
CA GLU A 342 21.87 12.82 6.36
C GLU A 342 20.83 13.13 5.26
N TYR A 343 19.54 13.18 5.62
CA TYR A 343 18.44 13.45 4.70
C TYR A 343 17.54 14.56 5.26
N PRO A 344 18.03 15.83 5.26
CA PRO A 344 17.22 16.95 5.70
C PRO A 344 16.02 17.12 4.76
N VAL A 345 14.89 17.55 5.34
CA VAL A 345 13.64 17.73 4.60
C VAL A 345 13.09 19.15 4.73
N GLU A 346 12.33 19.53 3.73
CA GLU A 346 11.54 20.77 3.69
C GLU A 346 10.07 20.43 3.38
N VAL A 347 9.16 21.32 3.79
CA VAL A 347 7.72 21.12 3.66
C VAL A 347 7.12 22.18 2.75
N PHE A 348 6.43 21.75 1.70
CA PHE A 348 5.74 22.63 0.76
C PHE A 348 4.22 22.48 0.92
N LEU A 349 3.61 23.39 1.69
CA LEU A 349 2.18 23.37 2.00
C LEU A 349 1.35 23.90 0.82
N PHE A 350 0.31 23.16 0.43
CA PHE A 350 -0.50 23.46 -0.77
C PHE A 350 -1.99 23.61 -0.50
N ASP A 351 -2.52 23.21 0.66
CA ASP A 351 -3.93 23.45 1.03
C ASP A 351 -4.15 23.50 2.55
N ALA A 352 -5.23 24.14 2.98
CA ALA A 352 -5.73 24.12 4.35
C ALA A 352 -7.17 23.59 4.36
N ILE A 353 -7.44 22.63 5.24
CA ILE A 353 -8.71 21.91 5.29
C ILE A 353 -9.50 22.27 6.54
N TYR A 354 -8.81 22.63 7.62
CA TYR A 354 -9.40 23.09 8.86
C TYR A 354 -8.49 24.12 9.51
N MET A 355 -9.06 25.16 10.12
CA MET A 355 -8.32 26.19 10.83
C MET A 355 -9.17 26.79 11.96
N ASP A 356 -8.67 26.79 13.18
CA ASP A 356 -9.21 27.48 14.37
C ASP A 356 -10.73 27.30 14.56
N GLY A 357 -11.22 26.06 14.59
CA GLY A 357 -12.65 25.79 14.75
C GLY A 357 -13.46 25.72 13.45
N VAL A 358 -12.89 26.13 12.31
CA VAL A 358 -13.61 26.26 11.03
C VAL A 358 -13.23 25.14 10.07
N ASP A 359 -14.24 24.39 9.63
CA ASP A 359 -14.12 23.45 8.52
C ASP A 359 -14.09 24.23 7.19
N LEU A 360 -13.01 24.04 6.42
CA LEU A 360 -12.77 24.73 5.16
C LEU A 360 -13.11 23.86 3.94
N THR A 361 -13.53 22.61 4.12
CA THR A 361 -13.73 21.63 3.02
C THR A 361 -14.72 22.11 1.96
N ASP A 362 -15.84 22.68 2.40
CA ASP A 362 -16.90 23.20 1.52
C ASP A 362 -16.60 24.62 0.99
N LEU A 363 -15.45 25.22 1.34
CA LEU A 363 -15.03 26.55 0.86
C LEU A 363 -14.24 26.48 -0.46
N PRO A 364 -14.31 27.52 -1.32
CA PRO A 364 -13.49 27.59 -2.53
C PRO A 364 -12.00 27.56 -2.22
N LEU A 365 -11.20 26.94 -3.12
CA LEU A 365 -9.73 26.82 -2.98
C LEU A 365 -9.05 28.15 -2.64
N ILE A 366 -9.49 29.26 -3.21
CA ILE A 366 -8.91 30.59 -2.96
C ILE A 366 -9.04 30.95 -1.47
N ASP A 367 -10.18 30.68 -0.84
CA ASP A 367 -10.41 31.03 0.56
C ASP A 367 -9.62 30.11 1.48
N ARG A 368 -9.49 28.82 1.12
CA ARG A 368 -8.60 27.88 1.81
C ARG A 368 -7.14 28.31 1.74
N LYS A 369 -6.67 28.77 0.57
CA LYS A 369 -5.32 29.32 0.41
C LYS A 369 -5.09 30.58 1.21
N ARG A 370 -6.06 31.49 1.26
CA ARG A 370 -5.97 32.68 2.14
C ARG A 370 -5.84 32.29 3.61
N ALA A 371 -6.61 31.30 4.06
CA ALA A 371 -6.50 30.78 5.43
C ALA A 371 -5.12 30.18 5.70
N LEU A 372 -4.59 29.36 4.78
CA LEU A 372 -3.24 28.81 4.87
C LEU A 372 -2.17 29.91 4.95
N TRP A 373 -2.21 30.85 4.01
CA TRP A 373 -1.22 31.93 3.90
C TRP A 373 -1.26 32.88 5.10
N GLY A 374 -2.45 33.22 5.57
CA GLY A 374 -2.63 34.07 6.75
C GLY A 374 -2.14 33.41 8.05
N ALA A 375 -2.09 32.08 8.11
CA ALA A 375 -1.65 31.34 9.29
C ALA A 375 -0.14 31.02 9.29
N MET A 376 0.59 31.31 8.20
CA MET A 376 2.01 30.98 8.05
C MET A 376 2.90 32.19 8.33
N LYS A 377 3.98 31.95 9.07
CA LYS A 377 5.13 32.86 9.22
C LYS A 377 6.23 32.49 8.24
N PRO A 378 7.06 33.44 7.79
CA PRO A 378 8.28 33.12 7.05
C PRO A 378 9.15 32.13 7.85
N HIS A 379 9.47 30.99 7.23
CA HIS A 379 10.26 29.93 7.84
C HIS A 379 11.22 29.32 6.81
N PRO A 380 12.47 28.97 7.18
CA PRO A 380 13.45 28.45 6.23
C PRO A 380 13.19 27.03 5.74
N LYS A 381 12.31 26.27 6.41
CA LYS A 381 12.02 24.85 6.11
C LYS A 381 10.55 24.55 5.80
N VAL A 382 9.68 25.56 5.90
CA VAL A 382 8.24 25.41 5.62
C VAL A 382 7.84 26.53 4.68
N HIS A 383 7.38 26.13 3.50
CA HIS A 383 7.11 27.02 2.39
C HIS A 383 5.67 26.84 1.93
N HIS A 384 5.12 27.85 1.28
CA HIS A 384 4.02 27.60 0.37
C HIS A 384 4.56 26.81 -0.82
N ALA A 385 3.76 25.89 -1.36
CA ALA A 385 4.05 25.31 -2.66
C ALA A 385 4.29 26.43 -3.69
N THR A 386 5.36 26.34 -4.47
CA THR A 386 5.69 27.28 -5.54
C THR A 386 4.53 27.33 -6.53
N TRP A 387 3.96 28.52 -6.75
CA TRP A 387 2.70 28.65 -7.48
C TRP A 387 2.66 29.88 -8.39
N ARG A 388 1.81 29.81 -9.41
CA ARG A 388 1.41 30.94 -10.28
C ARG A 388 -0.08 30.84 -10.63
N LEU A 389 -0.72 31.98 -10.87
CA LEU A 389 -2.05 32.04 -11.48
C LEU A 389 -1.88 32.19 -13.00
N LEU A 390 -2.33 31.20 -13.77
CA LEU A 390 -2.06 31.13 -15.21
C LEU A 390 -3.36 30.94 -16.00
N ASP A 391 -3.52 31.73 -17.05
CA ASP A 391 -4.63 31.70 -18.01
C ASP A 391 -4.19 31.47 -19.47
N ASP A 392 -2.89 31.37 -19.71
CA ASP A 392 -2.30 31.10 -21.02
C ASP A 392 -1.62 29.71 -21.06
N PRO A 393 -1.92 28.86 -22.07
CA PRO A 393 -1.28 27.56 -22.22
C PRO A 393 0.24 27.59 -22.38
N ALA A 394 0.81 28.59 -23.07
CA ALA A 394 2.25 28.65 -23.30
C ALA A 394 2.99 29.04 -22.01
N GLU A 395 2.47 29.98 -21.23
CA GLU A 395 2.99 30.29 -19.90
C GLU A 395 2.84 29.11 -18.91
N THR A 396 1.75 28.35 -19.04
CA THR A 396 1.55 27.10 -18.28
C THR A 396 2.60 26.06 -18.63
N ASP A 397 2.92 25.90 -19.91
CA ASP A 397 3.98 24.99 -20.37
C ASP A 397 5.37 25.44 -19.89
N LYS A 398 5.65 26.74 -19.89
CA LYS A 398 6.90 27.28 -19.32
C LYS A 398 7.03 26.98 -17.83
N PHE A 399 5.97 27.23 -17.06
CA PHE A 399 5.97 26.93 -15.63
C PHE A 399 6.06 25.42 -15.35
N PHE A 400 5.49 24.59 -16.21
CA PHE A 400 5.70 23.15 -16.17
C PHE A 400 7.17 22.77 -16.39
N LEU A 401 7.83 23.33 -17.40
CA LEU A 401 9.25 23.05 -17.66
C LEU A 401 10.15 23.57 -16.54
N GLU A 402 9.82 24.72 -15.97
CA GLU A 402 10.48 25.28 -14.78
C GLU A 402 10.38 24.31 -13.58
N ALA A 403 9.22 23.71 -13.35
CA ALA A 403 9.07 22.72 -12.29
C ALA A 403 9.95 21.49 -12.53
N ILE A 404 10.01 20.99 -13.77
CA ILE A 404 10.84 19.83 -14.14
C ILE A 404 12.32 20.14 -13.97
N SER A 405 12.78 21.34 -14.34
CA SER A 405 14.19 21.75 -14.16
C SER A 405 14.58 21.94 -12.69
N ASN A 406 13.61 21.99 -11.78
CA ASN A 406 13.79 22.03 -10.33
C ASN A 406 13.44 20.67 -9.68
N ASP A 407 13.67 19.57 -10.42
CA ASP A 407 13.51 18.18 -9.96
C ASP A 407 12.11 17.82 -9.43
N CYS A 408 11.07 18.55 -9.84
CA CYS A 408 9.68 18.21 -9.55
C CYS A 408 9.10 17.30 -10.65
N GLU A 409 8.02 16.57 -10.37
CA GLU A 409 7.38 15.66 -11.34
C GLU A 409 6.57 16.38 -12.44
N GLY A 410 6.40 17.69 -12.33
CA GLY A 410 5.55 18.52 -13.19
C GLY A 410 4.79 19.58 -12.37
N ILE A 411 3.54 19.89 -12.76
CA ILE A 411 2.69 20.84 -12.02
C ILE A 411 1.29 20.28 -11.72
N MET A 412 0.68 20.80 -10.67
CA MET A 412 -0.72 20.60 -10.30
C MET A 412 -1.51 21.85 -10.70
N CYS A 413 -2.46 21.72 -11.62
CA CYS A 413 -3.36 22.79 -12.03
C CYS A 413 -4.69 22.67 -11.29
N LYS A 414 -5.05 23.69 -10.53
CA LYS A 414 -6.20 23.69 -9.63
C LYS A 414 -7.21 24.75 -10.02
N SER A 415 -8.49 24.37 -10.02
CA SER A 415 -9.63 25.23 -10.35
C SER A 415 -9.71 26.43 -9.42
N VAL A 416 -10.05 27.58 -9.98
CA VAL A 416 -10.32 28.83 -9.24
C VAL A 416 -11.80 29.22 -9.25
N LYS A 417 -12.67 28.31 -9.72
CA LYS A 417 -14.11 28.51 -9.72
C LYS A 417 -14.66 28.57 -8.30
N ARG A 418 -15.83 29.20 -8.14
CA ARG A 418 -16.50 29.35 -6.84
C ARG A 418 -16.94 28.02 -6.21
N ASP A 419 -17.16 27.00 -7.03
CA ASP A 419 -17.48 25.63 -6.61
C ASP A 419 -16.23 24.76 -6.42
N SER A 420 -15.02 25.34 -6.41
CA SER A 420 -13.77 24.60 -6.23
C SER A 420 -13.53 24.20 -4.77
N ILE A 421 -14.41 23.38 -4.22
CA ILE A 421 -14.34 22.80 -2.89
C ILE A 421 -13.18 21.79 -2.76
N TYR A 422 -12.95 21.28 -1.54
CA TYR A 422 -12.06 20.15 -1.31
C TYR A 422 -12.84 18.83 -1.47
N GLU A 423 -12.64 18.13 -2.58
CA GLU A 423 -13.36 16.87 -2.87
C GLU A 423 -12.75 15.71 -2.08
N LEU A 424 -13.17 15.55 -0.82
CA LEU A 424 -12.67 14.52 0.07
C LEU A 424 -12.75 13.12 -0.56
N GLY A 425 -11.63 12.38 -0.55
CA GLY A 425 -11.53 11.01 -1.05
C GLY A 425 -11.84 10.80 -2.54
N ALA A 426 -12.16 11.86 -3.28
CA ALA A 426 -12.61 11.76 -4.66
C ALA A 426 -11.50 12.14 -5.63
N ARG A 427 -11.59 11.56 -6.84
CA ARG A 427 -10.82 12.00 -8.00
C ARG A 427 -11.74 12.81 -8.89
N GLY A 428 -11.49 14.10 -8.95
CA GLY A 428 -12.28 15.04 -9.74
C GLY A 428 -11.41 15.89 -10.65
N TRP A 429 -12.09 16.74 -11.42
CA TRP A 429 -11.47 17.66 -12.38
C TRP A 429 -11.08 19.00 -11.76
N LEU A 430 -11.38 19.22 -10.48
CA LEU A 430 -10.97 20.44 -9.79
C LEU A 430 -9.45 20.52 -9.65
N TRP A 431 -8.77 19.38 -9.50
CA TRP A 431 -7.31 19.28 -9.55
C TRP A 431 -6.89 18.38 -10.71
N ILE A 432 -5.98 18.88 -11.54
CA ILE A 432 -5.44 18.14 -12.67
C ILE A 432 -3.92 18.15 -12.57
N LYS A 433 -3.30 16.98 -12.49
CA LYS A 433 -1.83 16.87 -12.58
C LYS A 433 -1.42 16.98 -14.05
N TYR A 434 -0.67 18.01 -14.38
CA TYR A 434 -0.01 18.13 -15.66
C TYR A 434 1.28 17.32 -15.60
N LYS A 435 1.22 16.11 -16.14
CA LYS A 435 2.42 15.34 -16.47
C LYS A 435 2.42 15.16 -17.97
N ARG A 436 3.48 15.61 -18.64
CA ARG A 436 3.72 15.11 -20.00
C ARG A 436 3.88 13.61 -19.89
N ASP A 437 3.33 12.89 -20.85
CA ASP A 437 3.78 11.54 -21.11
C ASP A 437 5.21 11.67 -21.63
N TYR A 438 6.15 11.91 -20.72
CA TYR A 438 7.48 11.41 -20.91
C TYR A 438 7.24 9.93 -21.11
N LYS A 439 7.27 9.50 -22.36
CA LYS A 439 7.58 8.12 -22.69
C LYS A 439 9.00 7.88 -22.19
N SER A 440 9.15 7.79 -20.87
CA SER A 440 10.09 6.93 -20.18
C SER A 440 9.36 5.58 -19.97
N GLU A 441 8.73 5.08 -21.02
CA GLU A 441 8.91 3.68 -21.31
C GLU A 441 10.30 3.64 -21.95
N LEU A 442 11.08 2.59 -21.70
CA LEU A 442 12.10 2.27 -22.70
C LEU A 442 11.39 2.29 -24.05
N THR A 443 11.87 3.11 -25.00
CA THR A 443 11.30 3.16 -26.35
C THR A 443 11.28 1.76 -26.98
N ASP A 444 12.20 0.91 -26.51
CA ASP A 444 12.43 -0.46 -26.94
C ASP A 444 12.03 -1.47 -25.86
N THR A 445 11.38 -2.56 -26.27
CA THR A 445 11.15 -3.74 -25.45
C THR A 445 12.41 -4.61 -25.37
N LEU A 446 12.54 -5.42 -24.31
CA LEU A 446 13.61 -6.40 -24.18
C LEU A 446 13.05 -7.82 -24.32
N ASP A 447 13.76 -8.66 -25.06
CA ASP A 447 13.48 -10.10 -25.15
C ASP A 447 14.35 -10.83 -24.13
N LEU A 448 13.75 -11.44 -23.12
CA LEU A 448 14.50 -12.02 -22.01
C LEU A 448 14.22 -13.51 -21.86
N ALA A 449 15.27 -14.27 -21.53
CA ALA A 449 15.17 -15.69 -21.28
C ALA A 449 14.57 -15.97 -19.89
N VAL A 450 13.63 -16.91 -19.82
CA VAL A 450 13.04 -17.38 -18.56
C VAL A 450 13.99 -18.39 -17.90
N VAL A 451 14.46 -18.09 -16.69
CA VAL A 451 15.46 -18.93 -15.98
C VAL A 451 14.96 -19.46 -14.64
N GLY A 452 13.83 -18.97 -14.13
CA GLY A 452 13.19 -19.50 -12.93
C GLY A 452 11.76 -18.98 -12.72
N ALA A 453 11.06 -19.52 -11.73
CA ALA A 453 9.72 -19.08 -11.33
C ALA A 453 9.52 -19.06 -9.81
N PHE A 454 8.59 -18.23 -9.37
CA PHE A 454 8.13 -18.14 -7.98
C PHE A 454 6.69 -18.64 -7.88
N TRP A 455 6.37 -19.47 -6.89
CA TRP A 455 5.01 -19.93 -6.66
C TRP A 455 4.10 -18.76 -6.29
N GLY A 456 2.94 -18.72 -6.93
CA GLY A 456 1.93 -17.73 -6.68
C GLY A 456 1.33 -17.88 -5.28
N ARG A 457 0.92 -16.76 -4.71
CA ARG A 457 0.22 -16.70 -3.44
C ARG A 457 -1.21 -16.21 -3.67
N GLY A 458 -2.14 -16.57 -2.79
CA GLY A 458 -3.54 -16.12 -2.90
C GLY A 458 -4.23 -16.67 -4.14
N ARG A 459 -4.83 -15.79 -4.97
CA ARG A 459 -5.54 -16.17 -6.21
C ARG A 459 -4.69 -16.96 -7.21
N ARG A 460 -3.36 -16.87 -7.12
CA ARG A 460 -2.41 -17.60 -7.99
C ARG A 460 -1.79 -18.81 -7.29
N ALA A 461 -2.32 -19.24 -6.15
CA ALA A 461 -1.84 -20.44 -5.45
C ALA A 461 -1.93 -21.67 -6.38
N GLY A 462 -0.85 -22.47 -6.41
CA GLY A 462 -0.71 -23.59 -7.34
C GLY A 462 -0.24 -23.24 -8.76
N LEU A 463 -0.07 -21.95 -9.08
CA LEU A 463 0.49 -21.47 -10.36
C LEU A 463 1.79 -20.69 -10.14
N TYR A 464 2.49 -20.30 -11.20
CA TYR A 464 3.62 -19.37 -11.09
C TYR A 464 3.12 -17.92 -10.96
N GLY A 465 3.51 -17.25 -9.87
CA GLY A 465 3.12 -15.87 -9.59
C GLY A 465 4.03 -14.83 -10.24
N ALA A 466 5.29 -15.19 -10.49
CA ALA A 466 6.28 -14.38 -11.19
C ALA A 466 7.36 -15.26 -11.84
N LEU A 467 7.99 -14.75 -12.91
CA LEU A 467 9.13 -15.35 -13.59
C LEU A 467 10.41 -14.57 -13.30
N LEU A 468 11.53 -15.27 -13.21
CA LEU A 468 12.88 -14.70 -13.15
C LEU A 468 13.47 -14.70 -14.55
N LEU A 469 13.88 -13.53 -15.03
CA LEU A 469 14.31 -13.31 -16.41
C LEU A 469 15.75 -12.83 -16.48
N ALA A 470 16.43 -13.23 -17.56
CA ALA A 470 17.85 -12.95 -17.78
C ALA A 470 18.15 -12.47 -19.19
N ALA A 471 19.13 -11.58 -19.30
CA ALA A 471 19.78 -11.17 -20.53
C ALA A 471 20.94 -12.12 -20.86
N TYR A 472 21.25 -12.30 -22.13
CA TYR A 472 22.32 -13.20 -22.59
C TYR A 472 23.66 -12.47 -22.73
N ASP A 473 24.77 -13.11 -22.40
CA ASP A 473 26.11 -12.60 -22.64
C ASP A 473 26.86 -13.54 -23.60
N PRO A 474 27.07 -13.13 -24.86
CA PRO A 474 27.81 -13.93 -25.83
C PRO A 474 29.28 -14.17 -25.45
N ASP A 475 29.89 -13.30 -24.63
CA ASP A 475 31.31 -13.42 -24.28
C ASP A 475 31.56 -14.53 -23.25
N THR A 476 30.63 -14.69 -22.30
CA THR A 476 30.73 -15.69 -21.23
C THR A 476 29.84 -16.91 -21.47
N ASP A 477 28.99 -16.88 -22.50
CA ASP A 477 27.94 -17.85 -22.78
C ASP A 477 27.00 -18.08 -21.57
N GLN A 478 26.69 -17.01 -20.85
CA GLN A 478 25.88 -17.03 -19.63
C GLN A 478 24.66 -16.10 -19.71
N PHE A 479 23.68 -16.37 -18.85
CA PHE A 479 22.44 -15.64 -18.67
C PHE A 479 22.46 -14.90 -17.34
N TYR A 480 22.44 -13.58 -17.38
CA TYR A 480 22.49 -12.73 -16.20
C TYR A 480 21.12 -12.14 -15.88
N THR A 481 20.62 -12.40 -14.68
CA THR A 481 19.29 -11.93 -14.28
C THR A 481 19.17 -10.42 -14.28
N VAL A 482 18.06 -9.91 -14.81
CA VAL A 482 17.81 -8.47 -14.97
C VAL A 482 16.37 -8.06 -14.60
N ALA A 483 15.45 -9.02 -14.44
CA ALA A 483 14.08 -8.72 -14.04
C ALA A 483 13.39 -9.89 -13.30
N LYS A 484 12.48 -9.53 -12.40
CA LYS A 484 11.45 -10.43 -11.86
C LYS A 484 10.09 -9.89 -12.29
N VAL A 485 9.34 -10.67 -13.07
CA VAL A 485 8.12 -10.21 -13.74
C VAL A 485 6.92 -11.00 -13.26
N GLY A 486 5.97 -10.30 -12.61
CA GLY A 486 4.70 -10.87 -12.14
C GLY A 486 3.45 -10.18 -12.71
N SER A 487 3.62 -9.23 -13.63
CA SER A 487 2.55 -8.41 -14.21
C SER A 487 2.61 -8.45 -15.74
N GLY A 488 1.48 -8.17 -16.40
CA GLY A 488 1.33 -8.28 -17.86
C GLY A 488 0.80 -9.64 -18.35
N PHE A 489 0.79 -10.66 -17.49
CA PHE A 489 0.18 -11.96 -17.78
C PHE A 489 -1.34 -11.92 -17.60
N THR A 490 -2.07 -12.47 -18.56
CA THR A 490 -3.49 -12.77 -18.41
C THR A 490 -3.70 -13.98 -17.49
N ASP A 491 -4.93 -14.18 -16.98
CA ASP A 491 -5.23 -15.39 -16.20
C ASP A 491 -5.08 -16.68 -17.01
N GLU A 492 -5.23 -16.60 -18.34
CA GLU A 492 -5.00 -17.72 -19.25
C GLU A 492 -3.50 -18.04 -19.38
N ASP A 493 -2.66 -17.01 -19.52
CA ASP A 493 -1.20 -17.16 -19.53
C ASP A 493 -0.71 -17.86 -18.26
N LEU A 494 -1.15 -17.36 -17.09
CA LEU A 494 -0.72 -17.88 -15.79
C LEU A 494 -1.06 -19.38 -15.60
N LYS A 495 -2.17 -19.83 -16.20
CA LYS A 495 -2.56 -21.25 -16.18
C LYS A 495 -1.71 -22.12 -17.11
N LYS A 496 -1.24 -21.58 -18.23
CA LYS A 496 -0.42 -22.30 -19.21
C LYS A 496 1.06 -22.37 -18.82
N LEU A 497 1.58 -21.37 -18.10
CA LEU A 497 2.99 -21.29 -17.73
C LEU A 497 3.55 -22.55 -17.05
N PRO A 498 2.88 -23.18 -16.05
CA PRO A 498 3.36 -24.41 -15.43
C PRO A 498 3.55 -25.58 -16.40
N GLU A 499 2.67 -25.72 -17.40
CA GLU A 499 2.73 -26.76 -18.43
C GLU A 499 3.81 -26.45 -19.46
N MET A 500 3.82 -25.22 -19.99
CA MET A 500 4.81 -24.78 -20.98
C MET A 500 6.25 -24.90 -20.47
N LEU A 501 6.48 -24.58 -19.19
CA LEU A 501 7.80 -24.59 -18.58
C LEU A 501 8.17 -25.95 -17.95
N ASP A 502 7.27 -26.93 -17.93
CA ASP A 502 7.50 -28.23 -17.27
C ASP A 502 8.72 -28.95 -17.84
N GLN A 503 8.85 -28.94 -19.17
CA GLN A 503 9.96 -29.55 -19.90
C GLN A 503 11.33 -28.91 -19.60
N TYR A 504 11.35 -27.69 -19.06
CA TYR A 504 12.59 -26.97 -18.75
C TYR A 504 12.97 -27.06 -17.27
N LYS A 505 12.17 -27.70 -16.41
CA LYS A 505 12.38 -27.72 -14.95
C LYS A 505 13.71 -28.36 -14.55
N LEU A 506 14.35 -27.74 -13.56
CA LEU A 506 15.55 -28.25 -12.90
C LEU A 506 15.40 -28.21 -11.38
N PRO A 507 16.00 -29.17 -10.65
CA PRO A 507 16.06 -29.14 -9.19
C PRO A 507 17.11 -28.17 -8.65
N HIS A 508 17.98 -27.62 -9.52
CA HIS A 508 19.06 -26.70 -9.16
C HIS A 508 19.26 -25.63 -10.24
N LYS A 509 19.98 -24.56 -9.89
CA LYS A 509 20.36 -23.51 -10.85
C LYS A 509 21.10 -24.09 -12.05
N HIS A 510 20.74 -23.65 -13.25
CA HIS A 510 21.43 -24.05 -14.47
C HIS A 510 22.85 -23.45 -14.51
N PRO A 511 23.91 -24.18 -14.93
CA PRO A 511 25.30 -23.69 -14.91
C PRO A 511 25.54 -22.41 -15.73
N ARG A 512 24.79 -22.22 -16.82
CA ARG A 512 24.83 -20.98 -17.63
C ARG A 512 24.04 -19.82 -17.01
N VAL A 513 23.39 -19.97 -15.86
CA VAL A 513 22.59 -18.90 -15.24
C VAL A 513 23.30 -18.31 -14.03
N VAL A 514 23.55 -16.99 -14.10
CA VAL A 514 24.16 -16.21 -13.02
C VAL A 514 23.07 -15.39 -12.34
N SER A 515 22.77 -15.71 -11.09
CA SER A 515 21.75 -15.05 -10.27
C SER A 515 22.18 -15.00 -8.81
N LYS A 516 21.92 -13.87 -8.14
CA LYS A 516 21.89 -13.74 -6.67
C LYS A 516 20.51 -14.06 -6.09
N MET A 517 19.45 -14.04 -6.92
CA MET A 517 18.08 -14.34 -6.52
C MET A 517 17.80 -15.84 -6.68
N GLU A 518 17.22 -16.45 -5.64
CA GLU A 518 16.81 -17.86 -5.63
C GLU A 518 15.30 -17.97 -5.92
N PRO A 519 14.87 -18.52 -7.08
CA PRO A 519 13.48 -18.84 -7.37
C PRO A 519 13.04 -20.14 -6.68
N ASP A 520 11.72 -20.35 -6.60
CA ASP A 520 11.16 -21.61 -6.07
C ASP A 520 11.36 -22.78 -7.04
N VAL A 521 11.48 -22.49 -8.34
CA VAL A 521 11.71 -23.45 -9.42
C VAL A 521 12.75 -22.90 -10.38
N TRP A 522 13.76 -23.71 -10.71
CA TRP A 522 14.77 -23.38 -11.71
C TRP A 522 14.41 -23.95 -13.09
N PHE A 523 14.83 -23.26 -14.15
CA PHE A 523 14.66 -23.74 -15.53
C PHE A 523 15.97 -23.77 -16.31
N VAL A 524 16.09 -24.71 -17.24
CA VAL A 524 16.98 -24.57 -18.40
C VAL A 524 16.49 -23.36 -19.21
N PRO A 525 17.34 -22.38 -19.56
CA PRO A 525 16.94 -21.29 -20.46
C PRO A 525 16.42 -21.90 -21.77
N GLY A 526 15.13 -21.72 -22.05
CA GLY A 526 14.47 -22.36 -23.20
C GLY A 526 13.29 -21.57 -23.76
N LEU A 527 12.65 -20.74 -22.93
CA LEU A 527 11.59 -19.82 -23.34
C LEU A 527 12.10 -18.37 -23.28
N VAL A 528 11.83 -17.60 -24.34
CA VAL A 528 12.09 -16.15 -24.40
C VAL A 528 10.75 -15.41 -24.43
N ILE A 529 10.65 -14.33 -23.65
CA ILE A 529 9.47 -13.47 -23.61
C ILE A 529 9.85 -12.01 -23.79
N GLU A 530 8.95 -11.25 -24.42
CA GLU A 530 9.11 -9.81 -24.58
C GLU A 530 8.59 -9.06 -23.35
N VAL A 531 9.39 -8.13 -22.85
CA VAL A 531 9.14 -7.36 -21.63
C VAL A 531 9.38 -5.88 -21.90
N ILE A 532 8.51 -5.05 -21.33
CA ILE A 532 8.69 -3.60 -21.29
C ILE A 532 8.88 -3.13 -19.85
N GLY A 533 9.62 -2.04 -19.66
CA GLY A 533 9.79 -1.39 -18.37
C GLY A 533 9.84 0.13 -18.51
N ALA A 534 9.75 0.82 -17.37
CA ALA A 534 9.85 2.27 -17.34
C ALA A 534 11.29 2.74 -17.64
N GLU A 535 12.26 2.14 -16.96
CA GLU A 535 13.67 2.51 -17.07
C GLU A 535 14.57 1.35 -16.62
N ILE A 536 15.89 1.51 -16.80
CA ILE A 536 16.88 0.59 -16.26
C ILE A 536 17.54 1.29 -15.06
N THR A 537 17.64 0.59 -13.94
CA THR A 537 18.14 1.12 -12.67
C THR A 537 19.23 0.23 -12.12
N GLN A 538 20.06 0.78 -11.23
CA GLN A 538 21.01 -0.04 -10.47
C GLN A 538 20.26 -0.96 -9.49
N SER A 539 20.77 -2.17 -9.31
CA SER A 539 20.15 -3.22 -8.50
C SER A 539 21.17 -4.02 -7.72
N PRO A 540 21.01 -4.18 -6.40
CA PRO A 540 21.91 -5.01 -5.60
C PRO A 540 21.69 -6.52 -5.78
N ILE A 541 20.53 -6.91 -6.32
CA ILE A 541 20.05 -8.30 -6.38
C ILE A 541 20.07 -8.92 -7.78
N HIS A 542 20.13 -8.09 -8.83
CA HIS A 542 20.29 -8.56 -10.20
C HIS A 542 21.76 -8.54 -10.61
N THR A 543 22.10 -9.38 -11.58
CA THR A 543 23.49 -9.71 -11.93
C THR A 543 23.91 -9.19 -13.30
N CYS A 544 22.95 -8.77 -14.12
CA CYS A 544 23.23 -8.14 -15.41
C CYS A 544 24.09 -6.88 -15.23
N CYS A 545 25.15 -6.74 -16.03
CA CYS A 545 26.06 -5.58 -16.00
C CYS A 545 26.62 -5.26 -14.59
N MET A 546 26.94 -6.30 -13.79
CA MET A 546 27.48 -6.11 -12.43
C MET A 546 28.70 -5.20 -12.42
N ASP A 547 28.63 -4.11 -11.64
CA ASP A 547 29.77 -3.26 -11.33
C ASP A 547 30.46 -3.77 -10.05
N PRO A 548 31.71 -4.28 -10.13
CA PRO A 548 32.44 -4.77 -8.96
C PRO A 548 32.76 -3.68 -7.93
N LYS A 549 32.84 -2.40 -8.33
CA LYS A 549 33.15 -1.29 -7.43
C LYS A 549 31.91 -0.84 -6.65
N ALA A 550 30.76 -0.76 -7.32
CA ALA A 550 29.49 -0.37 -6.70
C ALA A 550 28.77 -1.54 -6.01
N GLY A 551 29.12 -2.79 -6.35
CA GLY A 551 28.46 -4.00 -5.81
C GLY A 551 27.05 -4.26 -6.35
N THR A 552 26.63 -3.51 -7.37
CA THR A 552 25.28 -3.54 -7.97
C THR A 552 25.33 -3.91 -9.45
N GLY A 553 24.37 -4.70 -9.93
CA GLY A 553 24.06 -4.87 -11.34
C GLY A 553 22.96 -3.92 -11.81
N LEU A 554 22.32 -4.23 -12.93
CA LEU A 554 21.20 -3.48 -13.50
C LEU A 554 19.90 -4.29 -13.42
N ALA A 555 18.79 -3.58 -13.31
CA ALA A 555 17.45 -4.16 -13.34
C ALA A 555 16.45 -3.27 -14.10
N ILE A 556 15.47 -3.91 -14.71
CA ILE A 556 14.35 -3.21 -15.35
C ILE A 556 13.35 -2.78 -14.27
N ARG A 557 13.02 -1.49 -14.22
CA ARG A 557 12.02 -0.94 -13.30
C ARG A 557 10.61 -1.12 -13.88
N PHE A 558 9.70 -1.59 -13.02
CA PHE A 558 8.31 -1.91 -13.38
C PHE A 558 8.17 -2.84 -14.60
N PRO A 559 8.87 -3.99 -14.64
CA PRO A 559 8.86 -4.84 -15.81
C PRO A 559 7.48 -5.51 -15.96
N ARG A 560 6.98 -5.52 -17.20
CA ARG A 560 5.70 -6.13 -17.57
C ARG A 560 5.89 -7.00 -18.79
N PHE A 561 5.32 -8.20 -18.75
CA PHE A 561 5.17 -9.02 -19.95
C PHE A 561 4.24 -8.29 -20.95
N THR A 562 4.63 -8.21 -22.21
CA THR A 562 3.85 -7.49 -23.23
C THR A 562 2.70 -8.31 -23.81
N GLY A 563 2.64 -9.61 -23.49
CA GLY A 563 1.73 -10.57 -24.12
C GLY A 563 2.40 -11.41 -25.22
N ARG A 564 3.69 -11.16 -25.54
CA ARG A 564 4.39 -11.83 -26.64
C ARG A 564 5.42 -12.85 -26.16
N TYR A 565 5.11 -14.13 -26.36
CA TYR A 565 6.10 -15.21 -26.29
C TYR A 565 6.92 -15.22 -27.58
N ARG A 566 8.25 -15.16 -27.45
CA ARG A 566 9.18 -15.12 -28.60
C ARG A 566 9.53 -16.53 -29.04
N THR A 567 8.54 -17.26 -29.57
CA THR A 567 8.73 -18.61 -30.13
C THR A 567 9.64 -18.61 -31.36
N ASP A 568 9.88 -17.43 -31.93
CA ASP A 568 10.80 -17.16 -33.03
C ASP A 568 12.26 -16.93 -32.58
N LYS A 569 12.53 -16.87 -31.27
CA LYS A 569 13.88 -16.66 -30.71
C LYS A 569 14.34 -17.80 -29.83
N SER A 570 15.59 -18.23 -30.00
CA SER A 570 16.29 -19.04 -29.00
C SER A 570 16.76 -18.17 -27.82
N PRO A 571 17.07 -18.76 -26.65
CA PRO A 571 17.64 -18.04 -25.51
C PRO A 571 18.90 -17.23 -25.86
N GLU A 572 19.78 -17.75 -26.73
CA GLU A 572 21.00 -17.06 -27.20
C GLU A 572 20.70 -15.84 -28.10
N GLN A 573 19.45 -15.69 -28.56
CA GLN A 573 18.96 -14.52 -29.32
C GLN A 573 18.18 -13.52 -28.44
N ALA A 574 18.15 -13.75 -27.12
CA ALA A 574 17.64 -12.79 -26.15
C ALA A 574 18.47 -11.50 -26.17
N THR A 575 17.89 -10.41 -25.67
CA THR A 575 18.58 -9.15 -25.46
C THR A 575 19.85 -9.38 -24.63
N THR A 576 20.93 -8.79 -25.09
CA THR A 576 22.27 -9.02 -24.57
C THR A 576 22.58 -8.10 -23.40
N VAL A 577 23.52 -8.50 -22.54
CA VAL A 577 24.04 -7.66 -21.45
C VAL A 577 24.60 -6.34 -21.98
N ARG A 578 25.18 -6.34 -23.19
CA ARG A 578 25.69 -5.13 -23.85
C ARG A 578 24.56 -4.18 -24.24
N GLU A 579 23.49 -4.68 -24.86
CA GLU A 579 22.30 -3.88 -25.20
C GLU A 579 21.66 -3.27 -23.94
N VAL A 580 21.52 -4.04 -22.85
CA VAL A 580 21.01 -3.52 -21.57
C VAL A 580 21.90 -2.38 -21.05
N MET A 581 23.22 -2.52 -21.14
CA MET A 581 24.17 -1.49 -20.71
C MET A 581 24.07 -0.22 -21.58
N GLU A 582 23.90 -0.38 -22.89
CA GLU A 582 23.72 0.74 -23.82
C GLU A 582 22.42 1.49 -23.57
N MET A 583 21.31 0.78 -23.37
CA MET A 583 20.02 1.37 -22.99
C MET A 583 20.16 2.21 -21.70
N PHE A 584 20.84 1.69 -20.68
CA PHE A 584 21.08 2.43 -19.43
C PHE A 584 21.96 3.69 -19.63
N ARG A 585 23.00 3.61 -20.46
CA ARG A 585 23.84 4.78 -20.76
C ARG A 585 23.09 5.84 -21.56
N ASN A 586 22.25 5.41 -22.50
CA ASN A 586 21.45 6.31 -23.32
C ASN A 586 20.37 7.02 -22.50
N GLN A 587 19.80 6.36 -21.48
CA GLN A 587 18.93 7.00 -20.50
C GLN A 587 19.62 8.19 -19.81
N LYS A 588 20.89 8.05 -19.41
CA LYS A 588 21.67 9.15 -18.80
C LYS A 588 21.94 10.30 -19.77
N LYS A 589 22.30 9.98 -21.03
CA LYS A 589 22.58 11.00 -22.06
C LYS A 589 21.36 11.84 -22.45
N ILE A 590 20.17 11.23 -22.51
CA ILE A 590 18.93 11.97 -22.78
C ILE A 590 18.62 12.92 -21.60
N GLY A 591 18.93 12.51 -20.38
CA GLY A 591 18.90 13.38 -19.20
C GLY A 591 19.87 14.56 -19.32
N GLU A 592 21.05 14.38 -19.90
CA GLU A 592 22.08 15.43 -20.04
C GLU A 592 21.89 16.34 -21.28
N GLN A 593 21.50 15.81 -22.45
CA GLN A 593 21.33 16.60 -23.68
C GLN A 593 20.07 17.47 -23.67
N SER A 594 19.03 17.07 -22.94
CA SER A 594 17.84 17.92 -22.75
C SER A 594 18.15 19.18 -21.91
N ILE A 595 19.24 19.16 -21.13
CA ILE A 595 19.74 20.30 -20.36
C ILE A 595 20.55 21.24 -21.26
N ASP A 596 21.32 20.72 -22.23
CA ASP A 596 22.26 21.52 -23.04
C ASP A 596 21.62 22.18 -24.28
N GLU A 597 20.53 21.63 -24.84
CA GLU A 597 19.76 22.28 -25.92
C GLU A 597 18.75 23.34 -25.41
N SER A 598 18.69 23.56 -24.09
CA SER A 598 17.82 24.55 -23.44
C SER A 598 18.56 25.68 -22.70
N ILE A 599 19.89 25.76 -22.84
CA ILE A 599 20.71 26.95 -22.54
C ILE A 599 20.82 27.80 -23.81
#